data_AF-A0A3D3NUN6-F1
#
_entry.id   AF-A0A3D3NUN6-F1
#
_cell.length_a   1.000
_cell.length_b   1.000
_cell.length_c   1.000
_cell.angle_alpha   90.00
_cell.angle_beta   90.00
_cell.angle_gamma   90.00
#
_symmetry.space_group_name_H-M   'P 1'
#
loop_
_entity.id
_entity.type
_entity.pdbx_description
1 polymer ?
#
loop_
_entity_poly.entity_id
_entity_poly.type
_entity_poly.pdbx_seq_one_letter_code
_entity_poly.pdbx_strand_id
1 'polypeptide(L)'
;GLMIRYRHGLGGLKRLFYFRQDLANGSMRAGSPLLNFVARQGAPPVLLKSASYLMHDGRFSVIKNFILRNSAGIVQDPSGVPWRDLAASGLDLRLYGDYQGTLGIFSQQPDLRAAYQSGRWPAQPVDFGFGYLFRPSNTSIIVARRR
;
A
#
# COMPACT_ATOMS: atom_id res chain seq x y z
N GLY A 1 17.61 8.74 8.99
CA GLY A 1 17.08 8.92 7.62
C GLY A 1 17.97 9.89 6.86
N LEU A 2 17.84 9.92 5.53
CA LEU A 2 18.54 10.87 4.66
C LEU A 2 17.54 11.86 4.09
N MET A 3 17.92 13.14 3.99
CA MET A 3 17.16 14.15 3.27
C MET A 3 17.96 14.55 2.04
N ILE A 4 17.40 14.27 0.87
CA ILE A 4 18.00 14.57 -0.43
C ILE A 4 17.27 15.77 -1.01
N ARG A 5 18.02 16.83 -1.35
CA ARG A 5 17.51 17.94 -2.14
C ARG A 5 17.77 17.66 -3.60
N TYR A 6 16.76 17.80 -4.44
CA TYR A 6 16.88 17.61 -5.88
C TYR A 6 16.03 18.62 -6.64
N ARG A 7 16.35 18.82 -7.91
CA ARG A 7 15.52 19.58 -8.86
C ARG A 7 14.87 18.57 -9.80
N HIS A 8 13.56 18.68 -10.02
CA HIS A 8 12.90 17.85 -11.02
C HIS A 8 12.85 18.56 -12.37
N GLY A 9 12.60 17.81 -13.45
CA GLY A 9 12.69 18.31 -14.83
C GLY A 9 11.73 19.47 -15.19
N LEU A 10 10.72 19.75 -14.36
CA LEU A 10 9.78 20.87 -14.55
C LEU A 10 10.18 22.13 -13.74
N GLY A 11 11.35 22.12 -13.10
CA GLY A 11 11.85 23.24 -12.29
C GLY A 11 11.38 23.20 -10.83
N GLY A 12 12.16 23.82 -9.94
CA GLY A 12 11.87 23.91 -8.51
C GLY A 12 12.62 22.88 -7.64
N LEU A 13 13.02 23.33 -6.44
CA LEU A 13 13.71 22.51 -5.45
C LEU A 13 12.70 21.60 -4.72
N LYS A 14 13.01 20.31 -4.61
CA LYS A 14 12.22 19.31 -3.87
C LYS A 14 13.07 18.63 -2.80
N ARG A 15 12.39 18.02 -1.83
CA ARG A 15 13.01 17.23 -0.74
C ARG A 15 12.49 15.81 -0.83
N LEU A 16 13.40 14.83 -0.84
CA LEU A 16 13.12 13.41 -0.65
C LEU A 16 13.63 13.01 0.73
N PHE A 17 12.79 12.37 1.53
CA PHE A 17 13.18 11.80 2.82
C PHE A 17 13.21 10.28 2.70
N TYR A 18 14.37 9.68 2.94
CA TYR A 18 14.57 8.24 2.92
C TYR A 18 14.83 7.71 4.33
N PHE A 19 14.05 6.73 4.76
CA PHE A 19 14.17 6.13 6.08
C PHE A 19 14.35 4.62 5.96
N ARG A 20 15.32 4.08 6.69
CA ARG A 20 15.37 2.66 7.05
C ARG A 20 14.83 2.55 8.47
N GLN A 21 13.70 1.87 8.64
CA GLN A 21 13.03 1.77 9.92
C GLN A 21 12.30 0.43 10.02
N ASP A 22 12.32 -0.19 11.20
CA ASP A 22 11.43 -1.29 11.54
C ASP A 22 10.01 -0.76 11.79
N LEU A 23 9.04 -1.27 11.03
CA LEU A 23 7.64 -0.84 11.07
C LEU A 23 6.75 -1.75 11.95
N ALA A 24 7.34 -2.72 12.65
CA ALA A 24 6.60 -3.52 13.63
C ALA A 24 6.10 -2.64 14.79
N ASN A 25 5.03 -3.09 15.45
CA ASN A 25 4.33 -2.36 16.51
C ASN A 25 5.26 -1.90 17.65
N GLY A 26 6.27 -2.71 17.99
CA GLY A 26 7.25 -2.37 19.03
C GLY A 26 7.99 -1.06 18.74
N SER A 27 8.33 -0.84 17.46
CA SER A 27 9.04 0.32 16.94
C SER A 27 8.10 1.46 16.52
N MET A 28 6.83 1.15 16.22
CA MET A 28 5.81 2.07 15.69
C MET A 28 4.76 2.50 16.72
N ARG A 29 5.11 2.69 17.99
CA ARG A 29 4.14 3.15 19.00
C ARG A 29 3.53 4.51 18.63
N ALA A 30 2.31 4.78 19.10
CA ALA A 30 1.69 6.09 18.93
C ALA A 30 2.62 7.19 19.47
N GLY A 31 2.86 8.23 18.66
CA GLY A 31 3.84 9.27 18.99
C GLY A 31 5.30 8.93 18.65
N SER A 32 5.58 7.83 17.92
CA SER A 32 6.94 7.53 17.48
C SER A 32 7.47 8.65 16.56
N PRO A 33 8.80 8.94 16.58
CA PRO A 33 9.37 10.03 15.79
C PRO A 33 9.04 9.94 14.30
N LEU A 34 9.04 8.73 13.72
CA LEU A 34 8.70 8.54 12.32
C LEU A 34 7.23 8.88 12.03
N LEU A 35 6.29 8.34 12.81
CA LEU A 35 4.87 8.59 12.56
C LEU A 35 4.52 10.06 12.78
N ASN A 36 5.11 10.72 13.78
CA ASN A 36 4.96 12.16 13.99
C ASN A 36 5.52 12.97 12.81
N PHE A 37 6.69 12.58 12.30
CA PHE A 37 7.29 13.24 11.13
C PHE A 37 6.38 13.12 9.90
N VAL A 38 5.89 11.91 9.61
CA VAL A 38 5.01 11.64 8.46
C VAL A 38 3.68 12.37 8.62
N ALA A 39 3.06 12.34 9.80
CA ALA A 39 1.80 13.04 10.08
C ALA A 39 1.90 14.57 9.86
N ARG A 40 3.06 15.16 10.16
CA ARG A 40 3.32 16.60 9.89
C ARG A 40 3.38 16.95 8.40
N GLN A 41 3.47 15.96 7.51
CA GLN A 41 3.40 16.17 6.06
C GLN A 41 1.95 16.20 5.53
N GLY A 42 0.95 16.09 6.41
CA GLY A 42 -0.46 16.00 6.05
C GLY A 42 -0.87 14.56 5.76
N ALA A 43 -1.80 14.38 4.80
CA ALA A 43 -2.30 13.08 4.38
C ALA A 43 -1.86 12.75 2.94
N PRO A 44 -0.58 12.39 2.71
CA PRO A 44 -0.09 12.14 1.37
C PRO A 44 -0.74 10.87 0.76
N PRO A 45 -0.72 10.72 -0.57
CA PRO A 45 -0.94 9.42 -1.19
C PRO A 45 0.17 8.45 -0.76
N VAL A 46 -0.19 7.18 -0.57
CA VAL A 46 0.71 6.11 -0.11
C VAL A 46 0.88 5.08 -1.21
N LEU A 47 2.14 4.68 -1.44
CA LEU A 47 2.49 3.57 -2.33
C LEU A 47 3.05 2.42 -1.49
N LEU A 48 2.47 1.22 -1.61
CA LEU A 48 2.98 0.00 -0.98
C LEU A 48 3.36 -0.99 -2.08
N LYS A 49 4.58 -1.51 -2.03
CA LYS A 49 5.09 -2.37 -3.10
C LYS A 49 5.99 -3.44 -2.50
N SER A 50 5.70 -4.70 -2.80
CA SER A 50 6.52 -5.83 -2.33
C SER A 50 6.75 -5.80 -0.80
N ALA A 51 5.72 -5.44 -0.03
CA ALA A 51 5.77 -5.19 1.42
C ALA A 51 5.72 -6.49 2.27
N SER A 52 6.11 -7.62 1.67
CA SER A 52 6.23 -8.94 2.30
C SER A 52 5.00 -9.41 3.09
N TYR A 53 3.80 -8.91 2.77
CA TYR A 53 2.54 -9.25 3.45
C TYR A 53 2.56 -8.95 4.96
N LEU A 54 3.49 -8.09 5.43
CA LEU A 54 3.70 -7.86 6.87
C LEU A 54 2.46 -7.29 7.56
N MET A 55 1.70 -6.43 6.89
CA MET A 55 0.48 -5.82 7.44
C MET A 55 -0.71 -6.79 7.54
N HIS A 56 -0.57 -8.03 7.07
CA HIS A 56 -1.56 -9.09 7.28
C HIS A 56 -1.43 -9.68 8.68
N ASP A 57 -0.27 -9.51 9.31
CA ASP A 57 0.03 -9.93 10.67
C ASP A 57 -0.28 -8.79 11.67
N GLY A 58 -0.81 -9.15 12.84
CA GLY A 58 -1.15 -8.20 13.90
C GLY A 58 0.05 -7.40 14.43
N ARG A 59 1.28 -7.89 14.28
CA ARG A 59 2.53 -7.21 14.66
C ARG A 59 2.83 -5.95 13.84
N PHE A 60 2.11 -5.69 12.76
CA PHE A 60 2.22 -4.48 11.94
C PHE A 60 0.92 -3.67 11.90
N SER A 61 0.01 -3.90 12.86
CA SER A 61 -1.28 -3.24 12.91
C SER A 61 -1.17 -1.72 13.09
N VAL A 62 -0.15 -1.21 13.80
CA VAL A 62 -0.04 0.25 14.02
C VAL A 62 0.24 0.99 12.71
N ILE A 63 1.19 0.52 11.92
CA ILE A 63 1.49 1.14 10.62
C ILE A 63 0.33 0.95 9.62
N LYS A 64 -0.30 -0.24 9.60
CA LYS A 64 -1.50 -0.50 8.78
C LYS A 64 -2.59 0.53 9.09
N ASN A 65 -2.93 0.67 10.37
CA ASN A 65 -3.99 1.57 10.81
C ASN A 65 -3.62 3.05 10.62
N PHE A 66 -2.34 3.40 10.76
CA PHE A 66 -1.85 4.74 10.46
C PHE A 66 -2.06 5.09 8.98
N ILE A 67 -1.68 4.19 8.05
CA ILE A 67 -1.84 4.36 6.61
C ILE A 67 -3.32 4.51 6.23
N LEU A 68 -4.19 3.61 6.72
CA LEU A 68 -5.63 3.65 6.44
C LEU A 68 -6.28 4.96 6.90
N ARG A 69 -5.85 5.51 8.05
CA ARG A 69 -6.44 6.74 8.60
C ARG A 69 -5.87 8.02 7.99
N ASN A 70 -4.58 8.07 7.70
CA ASN A 70 -3.83 9.30 7.40
C ASN A 70 -3.33 9.37 5.93
N SER A 71 -4.00 8.72 4.99
CA SER A 71 -3.69 8.83 3.56
C SER A 71 -4.84 9.47 2.78
N ALA A 72 -4.50 10.24 1.74
CA ALA A 72 -5.46 10.69 0.73
C ALA A 72 -5.86 9.56 -0.24
N GLY A 73 -5.00 8.55 -0.36
CA GLY A 73 -5.25 7.34 -1.13
C GLY A 73 -4.08 6.38 -1.02
N ILE A 74 -4.31 5.14 -1.42
CA ILE A 74 -3.35 4.05 -1.37
C ILE A 74 -3.30 3.41 -2.76
N VAL A 75 -2.09 3.19 -3.26
CA VAL A 75 -1.84 2.32 -4.42
C VAL A 75 -0.95 1.19 -3.94
N GLN A 76 -1.38 -0.05 -4.13
CA GLN A 76 -0.62 -1.19 -3.63
C GLN A 76 -0.75 -2.44 -4.49
N ASP A 77 0.22 -3.34 -4.32
CA ASP A 77 0.05 -4.74 -4.69
C ASP A 77 -0.66 -5.49 -3.53
N PRO A 78 -1.03 -6.77 -3.71
CA PRO A 78 -1.71 -7.54 -2.66
C PRO A 78 -0.89 -7.70 -1.37
N SER A 79 0.42 -7.42 -1.40
CA SER A 79 1.31 -7.56 -0.25
C SER A 79 1.25 -6.39 0.74
N GLY A 80 0.53 -5.31 0.40
CA GLY A 80 0.26 -4.16 1.26
C GLY A 80 -0.77 -4.45 2.35
N VAL A 81 -1.72 -3.52 2.54
CA VAL A 81 -2.84 -3.70 3.47
C VAL A 81 -3.74 -4.84 2.97
N PRO A 82 -4.10 -5.84 3.79
CA PRO A 82 -4.94 -6.94 3.33
C PRO A 82 -6.32 -6.45 2.87
N TRP A 83 -6.90 -7.15 1.89
CA TRP A 83 -8.16 -6.74 1.26
C TRP A 83 -9.31 -6.52 2.26
N ARG A 84 -9.51 -7.43 3.23
CA ARG A 84 -10.52 -7.29 4.29
C ARG A 84 -10.50 -5.93 5.00
N ASP A 85 -9.31 -5.40 5.29
CA ASP A 85 -9.14 -4.13 6.00
C ASP A 85 -9.41 -2.95 5.06
N LEU A 86 -9.02 -3.04 3.78
CA LEU A 86 -9.37 -2.05 2.76
C LEU A 86 -10.88 -2.00 2.52
N ALA A 87 -11.53 -3.15 2.38
CA ALA A 87 -12.98 -3.26 2.18
C ALA A 87 -13.78 -2.69 3.35
N ALA A 88 -13.26 -2.79 4.58
CA ALA A 88 -13.84 -2.22 5.79
C ALA A 88 -13.51 -0.73 6.02
N SER A 89 -12.61 -0.15 5.22
CA SER A 89 -12.10 1.22 5.47
C SER A 89 -13.04 2.35 5.06
N GLY A 90 -14.08 2.05 4.25
CA GLY A 90 -14.95 3.06 3.65
C GLY A 90 -14.32 3.85 2.49
N LEU A 91 -13.12 3.49 2.05
CA LEU A 91 -12.47 4.08 0.87
C LEU A 91 -13.15 3.61 -0.43
N ASP A 92 -13.06 4.44 -1.48
CA ASP A 92 -13.42 4.02 -2.84
C ASP A 92 -12.34 3.08 -3.38
N LEU A 93 -12.71 1.82 -3.64
CA LEU A 93 -11.77 0.78 -4.05
C LEU A 93 -11.88 0.48 -5.54
N ARG A 94 -10.74 0.34 -6.20
CA ARG A 94 -10.63 -0.08 -7.60
C ARG A 94 -9.58 -1.17 -7.72
N LEU A 95 -9.89 -2.16 -8.55
CA LEU A 95 -9.03 -3.30 -8.83
C LEU A 95 -8.48 -3.18 -10.26
N TYR A 96 -7.23 -3.57 -10.43
CA TYR A 96 -6.53 -3.58 -11.71
C TYR A 96 -5.76 -4.89 -11.88
N GLY A 97 -5.61 -5.33 -13.12
CA GLY A 97 -4.96 -6.59 -13.49
C GLY A 97 -5.82 -7.82 -13.15
N ASP A 98 -5.16 -8.92 -12.81
CA ASP A 98 -5.77 -10.19 -12.45
C ASP A 98 -5.01 -10.80 -11.29
N TYR A 99 -5.60 -10.78 -10.09
CA TYR A 99 -5.01 -11.45 -8.95
C TYR A 99 -5.14 -12.97 -9.14
N GLN A 100 -4.01 -13.68 -9.30
CA GLN A 100 -3.97 -15.15 -9.44
C GLN A 100 -3.44 -15.89 -8.19
N GLY A 101 -2.98 -15.14 -7.19
CA GLY A 101 -2.50 -15.66 -5.93
C GLY A 101 -1.24 -14.94 -5.48
N THR A 102 -0.67 -15.40 -4.38
CA THR A 102 0.62 -14.90 -3.87
C THR A 102 1.78 -15.79 -4.33
N LEU A 103 3.02 -15.33 -4.13
CA LEU A 103 4.18 -16.23 -4.19
C LEU A 103 4.02 -17.33 -3.13
N GLY A 104 4.52 -18.54 -3.40
CA GLY A 104 4.29 -19.73 -2.55
C GLY A 104 4.77 -19.61 -1.09
N ILE A 105 5.64 -18.65 -0.80
CA ILE A 105 6.12 -18.34 0.55
C ILE A 105 5.15 -17.47 1.38
N PHE A 106 4.09 -16.94 0.77
CA PHE A 106 3.12 -16.08 1.42
C PHE A 106 1.72 -16.72 1.43
N SER A 107 0.94 -16.39 2.44
CA SER A 107 -0.45 -16.85 2.56
C SER A 107 -1.34 -16.23 1.48
N GLN A 108 -2.29 -17.02 0.98
CA GLN A 108 -3.25 -16.59 -0.02
C GLN A 108 -4.30 -15.63 0.57
N GLN A 109 -4.83 -14.72 -0.27
CA GLN A 109 -5.98 -13.86 0.02
C GLN A 109 -7.24 -14.34 -0.75
N PRO A 110 -8.02 -15.29 -0.20
CA PRO A 110 -9.24 -15.78 -0.85
C PRO A 110 -10.32 -14.68 -0.96
N ASP A 111 -10.37 -13.75 -0.01
CA ASP A 111 -11.25 -12.58 -0.01
C ASP A 111 -10.95 -11.62 -1.18
N LEU A 112 -9.67 -11.37 -1.46
CA LEU A 112 -9.27 -10.59 -2.64
C LEU A 112 -9.64 -11.31 -3.93
N ARG A 113 -9.42 -12.64 -4.02
CA ARG A 113 -9.83 -13.43 -5.18
C ARG A 113 -11.34 -13.33 -5.43
N ALA A 114 -12.13 -13.48 -4.37
CA ALA A 114 -13.57 -13.33 -4.46
C ALA A 114 -13.97 -11.93 -4.93
N ALA A 115 -13.26 -10.88 -4.49
CA ALA A 115 -13.53 -9.51 -4.96
C ALA A 115 -13.33 -9.35 -6.46
N TYR A 116 -12.24 -9.86 -7.02
CA TYR A 116 -11.98 -9.87 -8.47
C TYR A 116 -13.06 -10.64 -9.25
N GLN A 117 -13.62 -11.71 -8.67
CA GLN A 117 -14.62 -12.56 -9.31
C GLN A 117 -16.07 -12.07 -9.12
N SER A 118 -16.32 -11.19 -8.15
CA SER A 118 -17.67 -10.79 -7.74
C SER A 118 -18.41 -9.89 -8.74
N GLY A 119 -17.71 -9.26 -9.68
CA GLY A 119 -18.26 -8.21 -10.55
C GLY A 119 -18.55 -6.86 -9.86
N ARG A 120 -18.55 -6.81 -8.51
CA ARG A 120 -18.75 -5.57 -7.73
C ARG A 120 -17.61 -4.56 -7.91
N TRP A 121 -16.39 -5.06 -8.09
CA TRP A 121 -15.20 -4.26 -8.40
C TRP A 121 -14.67 -4.71 -9.76
N PRO A 122 -15.24 -4.24 -10.88
CA PRO A 122 -14.80 -4.65 -12.20
C PRO A 122 -13.33 -4.27 -12.37
N ALA A 123 -12.48 -5.29 -12.50
CA ALA A 123 -11.04 -5.10 -12.61
C ALA A 123 -10.69 -4.53 -13.99
N GLN A 124 -9.86 -3.49 -14.00
CA GLN A 124 -9.37 -2.90 -15.24
C GLN A 124 -8.05 -3.58 -15.67
N PRO A 125 -7.85 -3.92 -16.95
CA PRO A 125 -6.60 -4.51 -17.40
C PRO A 125 -5.43 -3.52 -17.26
N VAL A 126 -4.23 -4.06 -17.10
CA VAL A 126 -2.96 -3.31 -17.13
C VAL A 126 -1.93 -4.10 -17.92
N ASP A 127 -1.02 -3.40 -18.60
CA ASP A 127 0.01 -3.96 -19.49
C ASP A 127 1.42 -3.94 -18.86
N PHE A 128 1.53 -3.57 -17.59
CA PHE A 128 2.78 -3.50 -16.83
C PHE A 128 2.71 -4.34 -15.55
N GLY A 129 3.88 -4.71 -15.03
CA GLY A 129 3.99 -5.44 -13.77
C GLY A 129 4.16 -4.56 -12.53
N PHE A 130 3.61 -4.99 -11.40
CA PHE A 130 3.77 -4.26 -10.14
C PHE A 130 3.90 -5.20 -8.92
N GLY A 131 4.98 -5.03 -8.17
CA GLY A 131 5.13 -5.66 -6.85
C GLY A 131 5.77 -7.04 -6.97
N TYR A 132 5.39 -7.98 -6.10
CA TYR A 132 5.81 -9.37 -6.25
C TYR A 132 5.23 -10.05 -7.50
N LEU A 133 4.05 -9.64 -7.94
CA LEU A 133 3.38 -10.14 -9.14
C LEU A 133 3.75 -9.25 -10.33
N PHE A 134 4.99 -9.40 -10.79
CA PHE A 134 5.64 -8.47 -11.71
C PHE A 134 5.36 -8.73 -13.20
N ARG A 135 4.53 -9.71 -13.56
CA ARG A 135 4.15 -9.95 -14.95
C ARG A 135 2.78 -9.33 -15.22
N PRO A 136 2.56 -8.66 -16.37
CA PRO A 136 1.24 -8.11 -16.69
C PRO A 136 0.11 -9.14 -16.58
N SER A 137 0.38 -10.39 -16.96
CA SER A 137 -0.59 -11.50 -16.95
C SER A 137 -1.07 -11.95 -15.57
N ASN A 138 -0.39 -11.55 -14.48
CA ASN A 138 -0.76 -11.95 -13.13
C ASN A 138 -0.64 -10.81 -12.11
N THR A 139 -0.39 -9.59 -12.57
CA THR A 139 -0.25 -8.46 -11.67
C THR A 139 -1.60 -8.10 -11.07
N SER A 140 -1.58 -7.58 -9.86
CA SER A 140 -2.75 -7.08 -9.17
C SER A 140 -2.38 -5.76 -8.53
N ILE A 141 -3.17 -4.73 -8.83
CA ILE A 141 -3.01 -3.41 -8.21
C ILE A 141 -4.36 -3.04 -7.60
N ILE A 142 -4.31 -2.64 -6.34
CA ILE A 142 -5.46 -2.13 -5.60
C ILE A 142 -5.24 -0.63 -5.41
N VAL A 143 -6.22 0.15 -5.83
CA VAL A 143 -6.25 1.59 -5.62
C VAL A 143 -7.40 1.91 -4.67
N ALA A 144 -7.09 2.49 -3.52
CA ALA A 144 -8.06 2.97 -2.55
C ALA A 144 -7.99 4.50 -2.49
N ARG A 145 -9.13 5.19 -2.59
CA ARG A 145 -9.19 6.66 -2.59
C ARG A 145 -10.13 7.17 -1.52
N ARG A 146 -9.73 8.25 -0.87
CA ARG A 146 -10.66 9.01 -0.03
C ARG A 146 -11.56 9.84 -0.95
N ARG A 147 -12.86 9.83 -0.68
CA ARG A 147 -13.82 10.71 -1.37
C ARG A 147 -13.65 12.16 -0.93
#